data_AF-A0A353TAI9-F1
#
_entry.id   AF-A0A353TAI9-F1
#
_cell.length_a   1.000
_cell.length_b   1.000
_cell.length_c   1.000
_cell.angle_alpha   90.00
_cell.angle_beta   90.00
_cell.angle_gamma   90.00
#
_symmetry.space_group_name_H-M   'P 1'
#
loop_
_entity.id
_entity.type
_entity.pdbx_description
1 polymer ?
#
loop_
_entity_poly.entity_id
_entity_poly.type
_entity_poly.pdbx_seq_one_letter_code
_entity_poly.pdbx_strand_id
1 'polypeptide(L)'
;MKIDMKKINKIVMYIAGGFLIVASALKINQLLTEPVISKGFWESWEFFLIQIPLELGLGIWLVCGLFRKAAWLLGTIAYLGFIGITLFKALTGQESCGCFGVVQVNPWITLWLVDVPIFLLLAIFRPKGEKLLPPPWPKAAYFFAIALPTFILLPMIEYTLITNKQTKPAAQDWLVKSAAEQKTVWPLLEDIDIEGQIGKGVWVVFMYHNDCPTCKEVLPQYLEMQKTLAGNENAIDFAFIEMPPYADGDLQLIPSDADITRGKLNDKKKWFLETPVVVVLDDGTAVAAYEGIAPEIDELLDATFGQ
;
A
#
# COMPACT_ATOMS: atom_id res chain seq x y z
N MET A 1 42.03 -21.61 10.77
CA MET A 1 40.67 -22.03 11.18
C MET A 1 39.90 -22.44 9.93
N LYS A 2 39.57 -23.73 9.73
CA LYS A 2 38.77 -24.16 8.56
C LYS A 2 37.29 -23.84 8.84
N ILE A 3 36.71 -22.92 8.09
CA ILE A 3 35.29 -22.59 8.22
C ILE A 3 34.48 -23.75 7.62
N ASP A 4 33.60 -24.33 8.43
CA ASP A 4 32.72 -25.42 7.99
C ASP A 4 31.57 -24.84 7.15
N MET A 5 31.67 -25.00 5.82
CA MET A 5 30.66 -24.52 4.87
C MET A 5 29.25 -25.03 5.17
N LYS A 6 29.10 -26.20 5.80
CA LYS A 6 27.78 -26.72 6.20
C LYS A 6 27.17 -25.90 7.33
N LYS A 7 27.99 -25.40 8.26
CA LYS A 7 27.53 -24.51 9.33
C LYS A 7 27.13 -23.15 8.78
N ILE A 8 27.92 -22.59 7.85
CA ILE A 8 27.59 -21.30 7.22
C ILE A 8 26.26 -21.39 6.47
N ASN A 9 26.05 -22.41 5.65
CA ASN A 9 24.79 -22.58 4.92
C ASN A 9 23.58 -22.63 5.88
N LYS A 10 23.70 -23.34 7.01
CA LYS A 10 22.63 -23.36 8.03
C LYS A 10 22.35 -21.96 8.56
N ILE A 11 23.40 -21.21 8.95
CA ILE A 11 23.26 -19.85 9.46
C ILE A 11 22.58 -18.95 8.41
N VAL A 12 23.00 -19.02 7.15
CA VAL A 12 22.40 -18.24 6.05
C VAL A 12 20.92 -18.58 5.90
N MET A 13 20.54 -19.86 5.93
CA MET A 13 19.13 -20.26 5.86
C MET A 13 18.32 -19.81 7.08
N TYR A 14 18.91 -19.83 8.28
CA TYR A 14 18.27 -19.29 9.49
C TYR A 14 18.00 -17.79 9.37
N ILE A 15 18.98 -17.03 8.89
CA ILE A 15 18.84 -15.58 8.69
C ILE A 15 17.76 -15.31 7.64
N ALA A 16 17.86 -15.95 6.46
CA ALA A 16 16.89 -15.77 5.37
C ALA A 16 15.47 -16.15 5.78
N GLY A 17 15.31 -17.28 6.47
CA GLY A 17 14.00 -17.74 6.94
C GLY A 17 13.44 -16.89 8.10
N GLY A 18 14.30 -16.50 9.04
CA GLY A 18 13.93 -15.60 10.13
C GLY A 18 13.45 -14.25 9.62
N PHE A 19 14.09 -13.73 8.57
CA PHE A 19 13.66 -12.50 7.91
C PHE A 19 12.26 -12.61 7.31
N LEU A 20 11.95 -13.71 6.60
CA LEU A 20 10.60 -13.95 6.06
C LEU A 20 9.56 -14.04 7.16
N ILE A 21 9.86 -14.72 8.27
CA ILE A 21 8.93 -14.83 9.42
C ILE A 21 8.62 -13.44 9.99
N VAL A 22 9.64 -12.59 10.19
CA VAL A 22 9.45 -11.23 10.70
C VAL A 22 8.65 -10.39 9.69
N ALA A 23 8.97 -10.46 8.40
CA ALA A 23 8.22 -9.75 7.37
C ALA A 23 6.75 -10.17 7.35
N SER A 24 6.45 -11.47 7.42
CA SER A 24 5.08 -11.98 7.49
C SER A 24 4.36 -11.51 8.76
N ALA A 25 5.02 -11.49 9.92
CA ALA A 25 4.44 -11.01 11.16
C ALA A 25 4.05 -9.52 11.08
N LEU A 26 4.90 -8.69 10.46
CA LEU A 26 4.61 -7.27 10.24
C LEU A 26 3.44 -7.06 9.27
N LYS A 27 3.34 -7.88 8.21
CA LYS A 27 2.19 -7.85 7.29
C LYS A 27 0.88 -8.31 7.97
N ILE A 28 0.94 -9.34 8.81
CA ILE A 28 -0.21 -9.76 9.63
C ILE A 28 -0.65 -8.62 10.54
N ASN A 29 0.29 -7.95 11.21
CA ASN A 29 -0.03 -6.81 12.06
C ASN A 29 -0.70 -5.69 11.24
N GLN A 30 -0.15 -5.32 10.08
CA GLN A 30 -0.77 -4.33 9.19
C GLN A 30 -2.22 -4.67 8.86
N LEU A 31 -2.48 -5.89 8.37
CA LEU A 31 -3.85 -6.29 7.99
C LEU A 31 -4.83 -6.30 9.16
N LEU A 32 -4.35 -6.49 10.39
CA LEU A 32 -5.18 -6.46 11.58
C LEU A 32 -5.40 -5.06 12.13
N THR A 33 -4.51 -4.10 11.86
CA THR A 33 -4.55 -2.76 12.45
C THR A 33 -4.94 -1.65 11.47
N GLU A 34 -4.75 -1.84 10.17
CA GLU A 34 -4.95 -0.80 9.15
C GLU A 34 -5.74 -1.33 7.95
N PRO A 35 -6.72 -0.57 7.43
CA PRO A 35 -7.41 -0.91 6.20
C PRO A 35 -6.47 -0.72 4.99
N VAL A 36 -6.51 -1.68 4.07
CA VAL A 36 -5.72 -1.64 2.82
C VAL A 36 -6.57 -1.00 1.72
N ILE A 37 -6.14 0.16 1.21
CA ILE A 37 -6.91 0.97 0.22
C ILE A 37 -6.37 0.81 -1.21
N SER A 38 -5.21 0.18 -1.39
CA SER A 38 -4.57 0.12 -2.71
C SER A 38 -5.34 -0.78 -3.69
N LYS A 39 -5.62 -0.22 -4.89
CA LYS A 39 -6.12 -0.98 -6.05
C LYS A 39 -5.02 -1.73 -6.81
N GLY A 40 -3.74 -1.49 -6.48
CA GLY A 40 -2.63 -2.17 -7.14
C GLY A 40 -2.71 -3.68 -6.91
N PHE A 41 -2.54 -4.48 -7.97
CA PHE A 41 -2.61 -5.95 -7.86
C PHE A 41 -1.73 -6.49 -6.73
N TRP A 42 -0.51 -5.95 -6.57
CA TRP A 42 0.50 -6.35 -5.57
C TRP A 42 0.22 -5.87 -4.15
N GLU A 43 -0.73 -4.95 -3.97
CA GLU A 43 -1.09 -4.36 -2.69
C GLU A 43 -2.54 -4.64 -2.33
N SER A 44 -3.20 -5.47 -3.14
CA SER A 44 -4.56 -5.92 -2.87
C SER A 44 -4.58 -6.82 -1.64
N TRP A 45 -5.67 -6.74 -0.89
CA TRP A 45 -5.87 -7.56 0.29
C TRP A 45 -5.85 -9.07 -0.05
N GLU A 46 -6.40 -9.43 -1.21
CA GLU A 46 -6.42 -10.79 -1.74
C GLU A 46 -5.02 -11.31 -2.02
N PHE A 47 -4.13 -10.46 -2.54
CA PHE A 47 -2.73 -10.83 -2.76
C PHE A 47 -2.02 -11.08 -1.42
N PHE A 48 -2.23 -10.22 -0.41
CA PHE A 48 -1.65 -10.42 0.92
C PHE A 48 -2.12 -11.72 1.60
N LEU A 49 -3.39 -12.11 1.43
CA LEU A 49 -3.90 -13.38 1.96
C LEU A 49 -3.15 -14.60 1.44
N ILE A 50 -2.66 -14.55 0.21
CA ILE A 50 -1.88 -15.65 -0.39
C ILE A 50 -0.39 -15.50 -0.05
N GLN A 51 0.14 -14.29 -0.13
CA GLN A 51 1.56 -14.02 0.08
C GLN A 51 2.01 -14.29 1.51
N ILE A 52 1.24 -13.86 2.52
CA ILE A 52 1.61 -13.97 3.94
C ILE A 52 1.82 -15.45 4.35
N PRO A 53 0.89 -16.39 4.06
CA PRO A 53 1.10 -17.81 4.36
C PRO A 53 2.28 -18.42 3.61
N LEU A 54 2.50 -18.02 2.35
CA LEU A 54 3.62 -18.52 1.56
C LEU A 54 4.97 -18.06 2.13
N GLU A 55 5.11 -16.78 2.49
CA GLU A 55 6.31 -16.24 3.13
C GLU A 55 6.57 -16.88 4.49
N LEU A 56 5.54 -16.98 5.34
CA LEU A 56 5.64 -17.55 6.67
C LEU A 56 5.99 -19.05 6.61
N GLY A 57 5.30 -19.80 5.76
CA GLY A 57 5.56 -21.22 5.53
C GLY A 57 6.98 -21.47 5.02
N LEU A 58 7.43 -20.68 4.04
CA LEU A 58 8.80 -20.76 3.52
C LEU A 58 9.84 -20.36 4.57
N GLY A 59 9.56 -19.33 5.37
CA GLY A 59 10.41 -18.89 6.48
C GLY A 59 10.60 -20.00 7.53
N ILE A 60 9.51 -20.61 7.98
CA ILE A 60 9.53 -21.76 8.90
C ILE A 60 10.29 -22.93 8.27
N TRP A 61 10.07 -23.21 6.97
CA TRP A 61 10.75 -24.29 6.26
C TRP A 61 12.27 -24.09 6.20
N LEU A 62 12.73 -22.87 5.88
CA LEU A 62 14.15 -22.51 5.88
C LEU A 62 14.80 -22.65 7.26
N VAL A 63 14.12 -22.18 8.32
CA VAL A 63 14.60 -22.23 9.71
C VAL A 63 14.67 -23.67 10.24
N CYS A 64 13.62 -24.48 10.04
CA CYS A 64 13.63 -25.86 10.52
C CYS A 64 14.59 -26.77 9.73
N GLY A 65 14.98 -26.38 8.51
CA GLY A 65 15.91 -27.15 7.68
C GLY A 65 15.39 -28.51 7.22
N LEU A 66 14.07 -28.73 7.25
CA LEU A 66 13.43 -29.89 6.65
C LEU A 66 13.70 -29.89 5.14
N PHE A 67 14.07 -31.01 4.53
CA PHE A 67 14.44 -31.07 3.09
C PHE A 67 15.30 -29.89 2.62
N ARG A 68 16.38 -29.62 3.35
CA ARG A 68 17.16 -28.38 3.26
C ARG A 68 17.49 -27.92 1.83
N LYS A 69 17.83 -28.82 0.91
CA LYS A 69 18.10 -28.45 -0.49
C LYS A 69 16.87 -27.95 -1.24
N ALA A 70 15.69 -28.51 -0.99
CA ALA A 70 14.44 -28.02 -1.58
C ALA A 70 14.06 -26.66 -0.98
N ALA A 71 14.13 -26.52 0.35
CA ALA A 71 13.91 -25.25 1.03
C ALA A 71 14.86 -24.15 0.54
N TRP A 72 16.15 -24.46 0.41
CA TRP A 72 17.15 -23.56 -0.16
C TRP A 72 16.81 -23.12 -1.59
N LEU A 73 16.40 -24.06 -2.45
CA LEU A 73 16.05 -23.75 -3.84
C LEU A 73 14.85 -22.81 -3.91
N LEU A 74 13.76 -23.14 -3.20
CA LEU A 74 12.56 -22.30 -3.16
C LEU A 74 12.83 -20.95 -2.50
N GLY A 75 13.61 -20.90 -1.43
CA GLY A 75 14.08 -19.66 -0.82
C GLY A 75 14.86 -18.79 -1.81
N THR A 76 15.80 -19.39 -2.56
CA THR A 76 16.59 -18.67 -3.56
C THR A 76 15.70 -18.11 -4.68
N ILE A 77 14.72 -18.89 -5.15
CA ILE A 77 13.75 -18.45 -6.16
C ILE A 77 12.86 -17.32 -5.62
N ALA A 78 12.36 -17.45 -4.39
CA ALA A 78 11.52 -16.43 -3.76
C ALA A 78 12.26 -15.11 -3.61
N TYR A 79 13.48 -15.11 -3.09
CA TYR A 79 14.30 -13.90 -2.98
C TYR A 79 14.66 -13.30 -4.36
N LEU A 80 14.84 -14.12 -5.40
CA LEU A 80 14.97 -13.61 -6.77
C LEU A 80 13.69 -12.92 -7.26
N GLY A 81 12.51 -13.47 -6.92
CA GLY A 81 11.23 -12.83 -7.18
C GLY A 81 11.08 -11.50 -6.44
N PHE A 82 11.46 -11.44 -5.16
CA PHE A 82 11.47 -10.21 -4.37
C PHE A 82 12.38 -9.16 -4.98
N ILE A 83 13.60 -9.52 -5.42
CA ILE A 83 14.48 -8.60 -6.18
C ILE A 83 13.75 -8.00 -7.38
N GLY A 84 13.03 -8.83 -8.16
CA GLY A 84 12.28 -8.36 -9.33
C GLY A 84 11.18 -7.35 -8.99
N ILE A 85 10.38 -7.65 -7.96
CA ILE A 85 9.29 -6.78 -7.50
C ILE A 85 9.86 -5.48 -6.90
N THR A 86 10.85 -5.58 -6.03
CA THR A 86 11.48 -4.42 -5.38
C THR A 86 12.16 -3.53 -6.41
N LEU A 87 12.86 -4.09 -7.40
CA LEU A 87 13.44 -3.33 -8.50
C LEU A 87 12.37 -2.62 -9.34
N PHE A 88 11.27 -3.31 -9.66
CA PHE A 88 10.16 -2.69 -10.40
C PHE A 88 9.59 -1.49 -9.64
N LYS A 89 9.33 -1.63 -8.33
CA LYS A 89 8.86 -0.52 -7.47
C LYS A 89 9.87 0.62 -7.37
N ALA A 90 11.16 0.29 -7.30
CA ALA A 90 12.23 1.28 -7.27
C ALA A 90 12.32 2.09 -8.57
N LEU A 91 12.13 1.43 -9.72
CA LEU A 91 12.14 2.07 -11.05
C LEU A 91 10.89 2.92 -11.31
N THR A 92 9.74 2.53 -10.75
CA THR A 92 8.49 3.31 -10.86
C THR A 92 8.37 4.43 -9.81
N GLY A 93 9.41 4.64 -8.99
CA GLY A 93 9.46 5.72 -8.02
C GLY A 93 8.48 5.57 -6.87
N GLN A 94 8.10 4.34 -6.52
CA GLN A 94 7.24 4.07 -5.37
C GLN A 94 7.99 4.40 -4.06
N GLU A 95 7.29 5.00 -3.10
CA GLU A 95 7.91 5.41 -1.83
C GLU A 95 8.25 4.22 -0.92
N SER A 96 7.50 3.12 -1.05
CA SER A 96 7.63 1.93 -0.20
C SER A 96 7.63 0.62 -0.99
N CYS A 97 8.44 -0.35 -0.54
CA CYS A 97 8.41 -1.73 -1.05
C CYS A 97 7.06 -2.43 -0.75
N GLY A 98 6.40 -2.08 0.36
CA GLY A 98 5.25 -2.83 0.91
C GLY A 98 5.63 -4.19 1.53
N CYS A 99 6.92 -4.52 1.53
CA CYS A 99 7.45 -5.82 1.91
C CYS A 99 7.44 -6.07 3.43
N PHE A 100 7.37 -5.00 4.24
CA PHE A 100 7.43 -5.03 5.71
C PHE A 100 6.14 -4.57 6.39
N GLY A 101 5.02 -4.69 5.69
CA GLY A 101 3.73 -4.29 6.22
C GLY A 101 3.65 -2.77 6.47
N VAL A 102 3.33 -2.38 7.71
CA VAL A 102 3.23 -0.98 8.18
C VAL A 102 4.55 -0.21 8.04
N VAL A 103 5.69 -0.90 8.06
CA VAL A 103 6.99 -0.25 7.99
C VAL A 103 7.28 0.13 6.54
N GLN A 104 7.16 1.42 6.23
CA GLN A 104 7.54 1.94 4.94
C GLN A 104 9.07 2.03 4.83
N VAL A 105 9.62 1.29 3.88
CA VAL A 105 11.06 1.27 3.59
C VAL A 105 11.25 1.55 2.11
N ASN A 106 12.13 2.51 1.81
CA ASN A 106 12.49 2.85 0.45
C ASN A 106 12.87 1.59 -0.36
N PRO A 107 12.30 1.36 -1.56
CA PRO A 107 12.59 0.18 -2.36
C PRO A 107 14.09 -0.01 -2.67
N TRP A 108 14.85 1.07 -2.91
CA TRP A 108 16.28 0.97 -3.18
C TRP A 108 17.08 0.44 -2.00
N ILE A 109 16.71 0.85 -0.78
CA ILE A 109 17.35 0.36 0.45
C ILE A 109 17.02 -1.12 0.62
N THR A 110 15.76 -1.51 0.46
CA THR A 110 15.33 -2.91 0.57
C THR A 110 16.06 -3.79 -0.45
N LEU A 111 16.15 -3.35 -1.70
CA LEU A 111 16.82 -4.07 -2.78
C LEU A 111 18.29 -4.37 -2.44
N TRP A 112 19.05 -3.34 -2.05
CA TRP A 112 20.51 -3.45 -1.89
C TRP A 112 20.97 -3.92 -0.52
N LEU A 113 20.19 -3.66 0.54
CA LEU A 113 20.56 -4.03 1.91
C LEU A 113 20.00 -5.39 2.33
N VAL A 114 18.89 -5.82 1.73
CA VAL A 114 18.17 -7.03 2.14
C VAL A 114 18.12 -8.06 1.01
N ASP A 115 17.41 -7.75 -0.07
CA ASP A 115 17.03 -8.77 -1.07
C ASP A 115 18.25 -9.33 -1.80
N VAL A 116 19.09 -8.44 -2.37
CA VAL A 116 20.32 -8.83 -3.08
C VAL A 116 21.32 -9.54 -2.16
N PRO A 117 21.66 -9.02 -0.96
CA PRO A 117 22.57 -9.72 -0.06
C PRO A 117 22.08 -11.11 0.36
N ILE A 118 20.80 -11.25 0.76
CA ILE A 118 20.27 -12.55 1.18
C ILE A 118 20.25 -13.54 0.01
N PHE A 119 19.82 -13.09 -1.18
CA PHE A 119 19.88 -13.89 -2.40
C PHE A 119 21.30 -14.37 -2.71
N LEU A 120 22.28 -13.47 -2.70
CA LEU A 120 23.68 -13.81 -2.97
C LEU A 120 24.25 -14.77 -1.91
N LEU A 121 23.94 -14.55 -0.63
CA LEU A 121 24.33 -15.47 0.44
C LEU A 121 23.75 -16.86 0.21
N LEU A 122 22.46 -16.97 -0.12
CA LEU A 122 21.84 -18.25 -0.46
C LEU A 122 22.52 -18.88 -1.68
N ALA A 123 22.75 -18.14 -2.76
CA ALA A 123 23.36 -18.64 -3.99
C ALA A 123 24.80 -19.15 -3.78
N ILE A 124 25.62 -18.39 -3.04
CA ILE A 124 27.02 -18.72 -2.74
C ILE A 124 27.10 -19.92 -1.79
N PHE A 125 26.33 -19.91 -0.70
CA PHE A 125 26.36 -20.93 0.33
C PHE A 125 25.36 -22.06 0.07
N ARG A 126 25.32 -22.58 -1.16
CA ARG A 126 24.46 -23.72 -1.55
C ARG A 126 24.79 -24.99 -0.73
N PRO A 127 23.78 -25.77 -0.27
CA PRO A 127 24.01 -27.06 0.37
C PRO A 127 24.57 -28.08 -0.63
N LYS A 128 25.89 -28.31 -0.59
CA LYS A 128 26.59 -29.31 -1.42
C LYS A 128 26.46 -30.72 -0.82
N GLY A 129 26.27 -31.71 -1.67
CA GLY A 129 26.19 -33.13 -1.29
C GLY A 129 24.83 -33.59 -0.74
N GLU A 130 23.89 -32.66 -0.51
CA GLU A 130 22.51 -33.01 -0.23
C GLU A 130 21.76 -33.27 -1.56
N LYS A 131 20.87 -34.25 -1.55
CA LYS A 131 19.99 -34.54 -2.68
C LYS A 131 18.63 -33.82 -2.47
N LEU A 132 17.86 -33.60 -3.53
CA LEU A 132 16.68 -32.72 -3.46
C LEU A 132 15.55 -33.30 -2.59
N LEU A 133 15.20 -34.57 -2.78
CA LEU A 133 14.14 -35.30 -2.06
C LEU A 133 14.38 -36.80 -1.72
N PRO A 134 15.60 -37.36 -1.55
CA PRO A 134 15.73 -38.80 -1.26
C PRO A 134 16.10 -39.11 0.20
N PRO A 135 15.97 -40.38 0.59
CA PRO A 135 16.38 -40.86 1.92
C PRO A 135 17.85 -40.54 2.26
N PRO A 136 18.17 -40.42 3.56
CA PRO A 136 17.28 -40.67 4.70
C PRO A 136 16.31 -39.52 4.93
N TRP A 137 15.02 -39.87 5.08
CA TRP A 137 14.00 -38.92 5.48
C TRP A 137 14.36 -38.32 6.84
N PRO A 138 13.96 -37.07 7.13
CA PRO A 138 14.00 -36.56 8.48
C PRO A 138 13.31 -37.55 9.42
N LYS A 139 13.81 -37.67 10.66
CA LYS A 139 13.15 -38.53 11.66
C LYS A 139 11.66 -38.19 11.69
N ALA A 140 10.78 -39.18 11.54
CA ALA A 140 9.34 -38.96 11.41
C ALA A 140 8.80 -38.05 12.52
N ALA A 141 9.24 -38.26 13.76
CA ALA A 141 8.90 -37.40 14.89
C ALA A 141 9.25 -35.92 14.66
N TYR A 142 10.44 -35.62 14.12
CA TYR A 142 10.83 -34.24 13.80
C TYR A 142 10.00 -33.67 12.65
N PHE A 143 9.76 -34.46 11.60
CA PHE A 143 8.91 -34.06 10.49
C PHE A 143 7.52 -33.66 10.98
N PHE A 144 6.85 -34.54 11.73
CA PHE A 144 5.50 -34.27 12.23
C PHE A 144 5.46 -33.15 13.27
N ALA A 145 6.48 -33.02 14.12
CA ALA A 145 6.58 -31.94 15.10
C ALA A 145 6.64 -30.55 14.48
N ILE A 146 7.12 -30.41 13.24
CA ILE A 146 7.17 -29.14 12.51
C ILE A 146 6.00 -29.01 11.54
N ALA A 147 5.74 -30.04 10.74
CA ALA A 147 4.73 -29.99 9.68
C ALA A 147 3.34 -29.80 10.27
N LEU A 148 2.94 -30.58 11.29
CA LEU A 148 1.59 -30.53 11.83
C LEU A 148 1.23 -29.15 12.40
N PRO A 149 2.05 -28.52 13.28
CA PRO A 149 1.76 -27.16 13.73
C PRO A 149 1.75 -26.14 12.59
N THR A 150 2.62 -26.27 11.59
CA THR A 150 2.66 -25.35 10.44
C THR A 150 1.37 -25.45 9.61
N PHE A 151 0.92 -26.66 9.31
CA PHE A 151 -0.32 -26.90 8.56
C PHE A 151 -1.59 -26.48 9.32
N ILE A 152 -1.53 -26.38 10.66
CA ILE A 152 -2.62 -25.81 11.47
C ILE A 152 -2.51 -24.27 11.53
N LEU A 153 -1.31 -23.75 11.71
CA LEU A 153 -1.04 -22.32 11.88
C LEU A 153 -1.41 -21.52 10.64
N LEU A 154 -0.99 -21.95 9.44
CA LEU A 154 -1.19 -21.17 8.21
C LEU A 154 -2.69 -20.95 7.90
N PRO A 155 -3.57 -21.97 7.90
CA PRO A 155 -5.00 -21.76 7.69
C PRO A 155 -5.66 -20.98 8.83
N MET A 156 -5.20 -21.13 10.08
CA MET A 156 -5.72 -20.34 11.20
C MET A 156 -5.42 -18.85 11.04
N ILE A 157 -4.22 -18.50 10.57
CA ILE A 157 -3.86 -17.11 10.24
C ILE A 157 -4.75 -16.59 9.12
N GLU A 158 -4.88 -17.35 8.02
CA GLU A 158 -5.72 -16.96 6.89
C GLU A 158 -7.18 -16.75 7.30
N TYR A 159 -7.75 -17.68 8.07
CA TYR A 159 -9.10 -17.56 8.64
C TYR A 159 -9.24 -16.32 9.52
N THR A 160 -8.23 -16.03 10.36
CA THR A 160 -8.22 -14.84 11.23
C THR A 160 -8.19 -13.56 10.38
N LEU A 161 -7.36 -13.50 9.34
CA LEU A 161 -7.27 -12.34 8.45
C LEU A 161 -8.56 -12.12 7.64
N ILE A 162 -9.23 -13.19 7.20
CA ILE A 162 -10.52 -13.13 6.52
C ILE A 162 -11.62 -12.62 7.45
N THR A 163 -11.70 -13.18 8.67
CA THR A 163 -12.76 -12.82 9.64
C THR A 163 -12.55 -11.46 10.28
N ASN A 164 -11.32 -10.98 10.36
CA ASN A 164 -10.96 -9.66 10.87
C ASN A 164 -10.57 -8.70 9.76
N LYS A 165 -11.09 -8.89 8.53
CA LYS A 165 -10.89 -7.93 7.44
C LYS A 165 -11.35 -6.56 7.92
N GLN A 166 -10.40 -5.65 8.10
CA GLN A 166 -10.70 -4.26 8.44
C GLN A 166 -11.52 -3.68 7.28
N THR A 167 -12.82 -3.49 7.52
CA THR A 167 -13.64 -2.66 6.63
C THR A 167 -13.13 -1.23 6.77
N LYS A 168 -13.09 -0.47 5.67
CA LYS A 168 -12.95 1.00 5.77
C LYS A 168 -13.87 1.48 6.90
N PRO A 169 -13.42 2.38 7.79
CA PRO A 169 -14.28 2.85 8.87
C PRO A 169 -15.57 3.34 8.24
N ALA A 170 -16.71 2.76 8.61
CA ALA A 170 -18.01 3.11 8.02
C ALA A 170 -18.26 4.62 8.07
N ALA A 171 -17.69 5.28 9.09
CA ALA A 171 -17.67 6.72 9.21
C ALA A 171 -17.06 7.44 7.99
N GLN A 172 -15.95 6.97 7.42
CA GLN A 172 -15.24 7.68 6.33
C GLN A 172 -15.84 7.47 4.94
N ASP A 173 -16.26 6.25 4.60
CA ASP A 173 -17.06 6.03 3.37
C ASP A 173 -18.35 6.87 3.40
N TRP A 174 -18.92 7.04 4.60
CA TRP A 174 -20.06 7.92 4.82
C TRP A 174 -19.71 9.41 4.58
N LEU A 175 -18.53 9.92 4.95
CA LEU A 175 -18.21 11.36 4.84
C LEU A 175 -18.26 11.90 3.41
N VAL A 176 -17.90 11.09 2.41
CA VAL A 176 -17.76 11.56 1.02
C VAL A 176 -19.05 11.32 0.23
N LYS A 177 -19.47 10.06 0.08
CA LYS A 177 -20.61 9.72 -0.80
C LYS A 177 -21.96 10.02 -0.18
N SER A 178 -22.13 9.73 1.12
CA SER A 178 -23.44 9.90 1.74
C SER A 178 -23.81 11.38 1.93
N ALA A 179 -22.82 12.27 2.13
CA ALA A 179 -23.05 13.70 2.20
C ALA A 179 -23.62 14.23 0.88
N ALA A 180 -23.08 13.78 -0.25
CA ALA A 180 -23.59 14.11 -1.57
C ALA A 180 -25.00 13.54 -1.83
N GLU A 181 -25.21 12.25 -1.51
CA GLU A 181 -26.52 11.60 -1.66
C GLU A 181 -27.63 12.24 -0.82
N GLN A 182 -27.29 12.70 0.39
CA GLN A 182 -28.21 13.34 1.32
C GLN A 182 -28.28 14.86 1.13
N LYS A 183 -27.43 15.44 0.29
CA LYS A 183 -27.25 16.88 0.11
C LYS A 183 -27.10 17.61 1.44
N THR A 184 -26.16 17.13 2.26
CA THR A 184 -25.83 17.74 3.56
C THR A 184 -24.52 18.51 3.50
N VAL A 185 -24.30 19.39 4.47
CA VAL A 185 -23.02 20.09 4.65
C VAL A 185 -21.91 19.06 4.69
N TRP A 186 -20.88 19.26 3.86
CA TRP A 186 -19.83 18.27 3.70
C TRP A 186 -19.01 18.14 4.99
N PRO A 187 -19.05 16.98 5.69
CA PRO A 187 -18.48 16.87 7.03
C PRO A 187 -16.95 17.04 7.10
N LEU A 188 -16.25 16.89 5.97
CA LEU A 188 -14.79 17.08 5.89
C LEU A 188 -14.37 18.56 5.90
N LEU A 189 -15.31 19.50 5.72
CA LEU A 189 -15.03 20.93 5.74
C LEU A 189 -14.33 21.37 7.04
N GLU A 190 -14.76 20.85 8.19
CA GLU A 190 -14.18 21.17 9.50
C GLU A 190 -12.70 20.74 9.65
N ASP A 191 -12.23 19.83 8.78
CA ASP A 191 -10.87 19.32 8.77
C ASP A 191 -10.01 19.94 7.65
N ILE A 192 -10.54 20.89 6.86
CA ILE A 192 -9.83 21.58 5.80
C ILE A 192 -9.44 22.99 6.26
N ASP A 193 -8.17 23.35 6.14
CA ASP A 193 -7.62 24.64 6.61
C ASP A 193 -8.19 25.88 5.90
N ILE A 194 -8.78 25.71 4.71
CA ILE A 194 -9.45 26.76 3.92
C ILE A 194 -10.99 26.68 3.96
N GLU A 195 -11.57 26.00 4.95
CA GLU A 195 -13.04 25.86 5.15
C GLU A 195 -13.82 27.14 4.84
N GLY A 196 -13.38 28.27 5.41
CA GLY A 196 -14.08 29.56 5.28
C GLY A 196 -14.17 30.11 3.85
N GLN A 197 -13.34 29.63 2.93
CA GLN A 197 -13.38 29.98 1.50
C GLN A 197 -14.32 29.04 0.74
N ILE A 198 -14.13 27.72 0.92
CA ILE A 198 -14.86 26.68 0.16
C ILE A 198 -16.28 26.43 0.66
N GLY A 199 -16.65 26.98 1.82
CA GLY A 199 -18.00 26.90 2.39
C GLY A 199 -19.02 27.87 1.79
N LYS A 200 -18.67 28.66 0.75
CA LYS A 200 -19.56 29.64 0.12
C LYS A 200 -19.39 29.62 -1.40
N GLY A 201 -20.51 29.66 -2.13
CA GLY A 201 -20.53 29.55 -3.58
C GLY A 201 -20.34 28.11 -4.05
N VAL A 202 -20.08 27.96 -5.34
CA VAL A 202 -19.96 26.65 -6.00
C VAL A 202 -18.49 26.28 -6.18
N TRP A 203 -18.08 25.16 -5.58
CA TRP A 203 -16.69 24.70 -5.60
C TRP A 203 -16.55 23.28 -6.12
N VAL A 204 -15.52 23.05 -6.94
CA VAL A 204 -14.97 21.71 -7.18
C VAL A 204 -13.74 21.55 -6.31
N VAL A 205 -13.85 20.68 -5.31
CA VAL A 205 -12.77 20.34 -4.39
C VAL A 205 -12.08 19.07 -4.87
N PHE A 206 -10.83 19.20 -5.30
CA PHE A 206 -9.97 18.09 -5.73
C PHE A 206 -8.97 17.74 -4.62
N MET A 207 -9.15 16.60 -3.96
CA MET A 207 -8.25 16.11 -2.92
C MET A 207 -7.29 15.05 -3.47
N TYR A 208 -6.02 15.13 -3.08
CA TYR A 208 -4.97 14.26 -3.59
C TYR A 208 -3.90 13.93 -2.55
N HIS A 209 -3.29 12.75 -2.68
CA HIS A 209 -1.99 12.47 -2.08
C HIS A 209 -0.87 12.71 -3.11
N ASN A 210 0.34 13.04 -2.67
CA ASN A 210 1.47 13.28 -3.57
C ASN A 210 2.02 11.99 -4.21
N ASP A 211 1.78 10.84 -3.61
CA ASP A 211 2.17 9.52 -4.12
C ASP A 211 1.13 8.91 -5.08
N CYS A 212 -0.05 9.53 -5.23
CA CYS A 212 -1.15 9.07 -6.07
C CYS A 212 -0.82 9.17 -7.59
N PRO A 213 -0.61 8.05 -8.30
CA PRO A 213 -0.25 8.07 -9.72
C PRO A 213 -1.38 8.62 -10.61
N THR A 214 -2.62 8.22 -10.33
CA THR A 214 -3.81 8.74 -11.03
C THR A 214 -3.93 10.25 -10.85
N CYS A 215 -3.66 10.76 -9.65
CA CYS A 215 -3.70 12.20 -9.38
C CYS A 215 -2.65 12.94 -10.21
N LYS A 216 -1.42 12.41 -10.32
CA LYS A 216 -0.38 12.97 -11.21
C LYS A 216 -0.82 13.05 -12.67
N GLU A 217 -1.57 12.06 -13.14
CA GLU A 217 -2.05 11.99 -14.51
C GLU A 217 -3.19 12.98 -14.79
N VAL A 218 -4.18 13.09 -13.89
CA VAL A 218 -5.41 13.87 -14.11
C VAL A 218 -5.30 15.33 -13.64
N LEU A 219 -4.41 15.63 -12.71
CA LEU A 219 -4.27 16.98 -12.12
C LEU A 219 -4.03 18.09 -13.17
N PRO A 220 -3.19 17.92 -14.21
CA PRO A 220 -3.04 18.93 -15.26
C PRO A 220 -4.36 19.33 -15.94
N GLN A 221 -5.28 18.38 -16.11
CA GLN A 221 -6.58 18.62 -16.74
C GLN A 221 -7.45 19.51 -15.84
N TYR A 222 -7.48 19.23 -14.53
CA TYR A 222 -8.23 20.04 -13.57
C TYR A 222 -7.67 21.46 -13.43
N LEU A 223 -6.35 21.62 -13.52
CA LEU A 223 -5.72 22.95 -13.56
C LEU A 223 -6.08 23.72 -14.83
N GLU A 224 -6.23 23.05 -15.98
CA GLU A 224 -6.70 23.67 -17.23
C GLU A 224 -8.19 24.04 -17.17
N MET A 225 -9.03 23.18 -16.56
CA MET A 225 -10.45 23.46 -16.32
C MET A 225 -10.62 24.71 -15.44
N GLN A 226 -9.86 24.81 -14.34
CA GLN A 226 -9.87 25.98 -13.45
C GLN A 226 -9.54 27.26 -14.21
N LYS A 227 -8.51 27.26 -15.06
CA LYS A 227 -8.14 28.44 -15.86
C LYS A 227 -9.21 28.83 -16.89
N THR A 228 -9.86 27.83 -17.48
CA THR A 228 -10.89 28.05 -18.52
C THR A 228 -12.16 28.64 -17.92
N LEU A 229 -12.50 28.25 -16.69
CA LEU A 229 -13.69 28.70 -15.99
C LEU A 229 -13.48 29.98 -15.17
N ALA A 230 -12.22 30.31 -14.84
CA ALA A 230 -11.85 31.54 -14.15
C ALA A 230 -12.33 32.79 -14.91
N GLY A 231 -13.07 33.67 -14.24
CA GLY A 231 -13.50 34.97 -14.77
C GLY A 231 -14.96 35.06 -15.23
N ASN A 232 -15.74 33.99 -15.15
CA ASN A 232 -17.21 34.10 -15.30
C ASN A 232 -17.85 34.53 -13.96
N GLU A 233 -18.82 35.45 -13.99
CA GLU A 233 -19.51 35.94 -12.77
C GLU A 233 -20.32 34.85 -12.04
N ASN A 234 -20.63 33.74 -12.72
CA ASN A 234 -21.25 32.54 -12.16
C ASN A 234 -20.28 31.33 -12.21
N ALA A 235 -18.98 31.58 -12.15
CA ALA A 235 -17.96 30.53 -12.28
C ALA A 235 -18.01 29.54 -11.10
N ILE A 236 -17.76 28.28 -11.44
CA ILE A 236 -17.36 27.26 -10.49
C ILE A 236 -15.91 27.56 -10.10
N ASP A 237 -15.66 27.70 -8.81
CA ASP A 237 -14.30 27.82 -8.28
C ASP A 237 -13.69 26.43 -8.03
N PHE A 238 -12.36 26.34 -8.02
CA PHE A 238 -11.65 25.09 -7.78
C PHE A 238 -10.74 25.22 -6.57
N ALA A 239 -10.76 24.21 -5.71
CA ALA A 239 -9.86 24.10 -4.57
C ALA A 239 -9.09 22.77 -4.63
N PHE A 240 -7.77 22.83 -4.41
CA PHE A 240 -6.90 21.66 -4.41
C PHE A 240 -6.42 21.36 -2.99
N ILE A 241 -6.87 20.23 -2.43
CA ILE A 241 -6.64 19.87 -1.04
C ILE A 241 -5.60 18.75 -0.97
N GLU A 242 -4.46 19.05 -0.37
CA GLU A 242 -3.41 18.07 -0.14
C GLU A 242 -3.77 17.18 1.07
N MET A 243 -3.72 15.86 0.88
CA MET A 243 -3.95 14.87 1.93
C MET A 243 -2.62 14.38 2.52
N PRO A 244 -2.54 14.16 3.85
CA PRO A 244 -1.30 13.73 4.50
C PRO A 244 -0.92 12.28 4.09
N PRO A 245 0.38 11.95 3.96
CA PRO A 245 1.53 12.80 4.25
C PRO A 245 1.73 13.90 3.20
N TYR A 246 2.00 15.12 3.67
CA TYR A 246 2.26 16.26 2.80
C TYR A 246 3.67 16.14 2.20
N ALA A 247 3.83 16.60 0.98
CA ALA A 247 5.13 16.70 0.33
C ALA A 247 5.79 18.05 0.61
N ASP A 248 7.11 18.03 0.78
CA ASP A 248 7.93 19.23 0.93
C ASP A 248 8.64 19.58 -0.38
N GLY A 249 8.75 20.88 -0.67
CA GLY A 249 9.56 21.42 -1.77
C GLY A 249 9.15 20.89 -3.16
N ASP A 250 10.13 20.41 -3.91
CA ASP A 250 9.98 19.98 -5.31
C ASP A 250 9.15 18.69 -5.50
N LEU A 251 8.78 18.01 -4.41
CA LEU A 251 7.96 16.80 -4.45
C LEU A 251 6.45 17.10 -4.50
N GLN A 252 6.05 18.35 -4.31
CA GLN A 252 4.64 18.74 -4.39
C GLN A 252 4.11 18.62 -5.82
N LEU A 253 2.94 17.99 -5.97
CA LEU A 253 2.27 17.91 -7.28
C LEU A 253 1.87 19.29 -7.81
N ILE A 254 1.57 20.20 -6.89
CA ILE A 254 1.18 21.57 -7.19
C ILE A 254 2.27 22.50 -6.65
N PRO A 255 2.92 23.31 -7.50
CA PRO A 255 3.89 24.31 -7.05
C PRO A 255 3.30 25.32 -6.06
N SER A 256 4.08 25.71 -5.05
CA SER A 256 3.66 26.67 -4.00
C SER A 256 3.37 28.08 -4.52
N ASP A 257 3.86 28.42 -5.71
CA ASP A 257 3.68 29.70 -6.40
C ASP A 257 2.54 29.69 -7.43
N ALA A 258 1.83 28.57 -7.60
CA ALA A 258 0.68 28.50 -8.47
C ALA A 258 -0.46 29.38 -7.95
N ASP A 259 -1.01 30.24 -8.82
CA ASP A 259 -2.16 31.11 -8.54
C ASP A 259 -3.48 30.31 -8.52
N ILE A 260 -3.60 29.40 -7.55
CA ILE A 260 -4.76 28.54 -7.36
C ILE A 260 -5.11 28.43 -5.87
N THR A 261 -6.38 28.18 -5.56
CA THR A 261 -6.83 27.95 -4.19
C THR A 261 -6.32 26.59 -3.71
N ARG A 262 -5.52 26.60 -2.64
CA ARG A 262 -4.92 25.40 -2.05
C ARG A 262 -5.27 25.29 -0.58
N GLY A 263 -5.49 24.06 -0.14
CA GLY A 263 -5.65 23.74 1.27
C GLY A 263 -4.98 22.43 1.64
N LYS A 264 -5.06 22.09 2.92
CA LYS A 264 -4.56 20.85 3.50
C LYS A 264 -5.63 20.23 4.39
N LEU A 265 -5.75 18.92 4.29
CA LEU A 265 -6.61 18.14 5.18
C LEU A 265 -5.87 17.82 6.47
N ASN A 266 -6.45 18.13 7.62
CA ASN A 266 -5.88 18.00 8.97
C ASN A 266 -5.13 16.68 9.22
N ASP A 267 -3.86 16.74 9.59
CA ASP A 267 -2.97 15.58 9.82
C ASP A 267 -3.19 14.86 11.16
N LYS A 268 -4.02 15.41 12.06
CA LYS A 268 -4.33 14.79 13.36
C LYS A 268 -5.18 13.52 13.25
N LYS A 269 -5.83 13.31 12.11
CA LYS A 269 -6.66 12.14 11.80
C LYS A 269 -5.97 11.29 10.74
N LYS A 270 -6.13 9.97 10.83
CA LYS A 270 -5.79 9.07 9.73
C LYS A 270 -6.94 9.05 8.72
N TRP A 271 -6.64 9.39 7.48
CA TRP A 271 -7.61 9.43 6.39
C TRP A 271 -7.49 8.16 5.56
N PHE A 272 -8.61 7.46 5.38
CA PHE A 272 -8.68 6.26 4.56
C PHE A 272 -9.58 6.48 3.34
N LEU A 273 -9.29 7.53 2.57
CA LEU A 273 -9.99 7.84 1.31
C LEU A 273 -9.12 7.42 0.13
N GLU A 274 -9.75 6.92 -0.92
CA GLU A 274 -9.08 6.58 -2.16
C GLU A 274 -8.96 7.82 -3.06
N THR A 275 -7.73 8.28 -3.30
CA THR A 275 -7.47 9.46 -4.15
C THR A 275 -7.38 9.11 -5.64
N PRO A 276 -7.76 10.03 -6.56
CA PRO A 276 -8.29 11.37 -6.27
C PRO A 276 -9.70 11.31 -5.66
N VAL A 277 -9.99 12.27 -4.78
CA VAL A 277 -11.36 12.51 -4.29
C VAL A 277 -11.82 13.83 -4.89
N VAL A 278 -12.94 13.82 -5.59
CA VAL A 278 -13.51 15.03 -6.20
C VAL A 278 -14.88 15.26 -5.60
N VAL A 279 -15.11 16.43 -5.01
CA VAL A 279 -16.39 16.79 -4.40
C VAL A 279 -16.86 18.10 -4.99
N VAL A 280 -18.11 18.13 -5.44
CA VAL A 280 -18.78 19.36 -5.85
C VAL A 280 -19.56 19.89 -4.65
N LEU A 281 -19.31 21.14 -4.28
CA LEU A 281 -19.96 21.83 -3.18
C LEU A 281 -20.82 22.99 -3.71
N ASP A 282 -21.97 23.19 -3.09
CA ASP A 282 -22.82 24.39 -3.23
C ASP A 282 -23.09 24.96 -1.83
N ASP A 283 -22.50 26.13 -1.53
CA ASP A 283 -22.53 26.75 -0.19
C ASP A 283 -22.14 25.77 0.93
N GLY A 284 -21.06 25.01 0.69
CA GLY A 284 -20.53 23.99 1.60
C GLY A 284 -21.34 22.67 1.67
N THR A 285 -22.44 22.56 0.93
CA THR A 285 -23.24 21.33 0.81
C THR A 285 -22.68 20.46 -0.30
N ALA A 286 -22.40 19.19 -0.02
CA ALA A 286 -21.97 18.26 -1.06
C ALA A 286 -23.14 17.95 -2.00
N VAL A 287 -22.98 18.19 -3.30
CA VAL A 287 -23.98 17.86 -4.33
C VAL A 287 -23.57 16.66 -5.18
N ALA A 288 -22.27 16.41 -5.31
CA ALA A 288 -21.71 15.21 -5.92
C ALA A 288 -20.36 14.87 -5.29
N ALA A 289 -20.01 13.59 -5.27
CA ALA A 289 -18.74 13.13 -4.73
C ALA A 289 -18.25 11.87 -5.45
N TYR A 290 -16.96 11.87 -5.79
CA TYR A 290 -16.27 10.84 -6.56
C TYR A 290 -15.01 10.43 -5.80
N GLU A 291 -14.75 9.13 -5.71
CA GLU A 291 -13.62 8.57 -4.96
C GLU A 291 -12.87 7.56 -5.85
N GLY A 292 -11.55 7.72 -5.95
CA GLY A 292 -10.67 6.89 -6.79
C GLY A 292 -10.86 7.09 -8.29
N ILE A 293 -11.66 8.08 -8.71
CA ILE A 293 -11.89 8.47 -10.09
C ILE A 293 -11.97 10.00 -10.17
N ALA A 294 -11.53 10.55 -11.30
CA ALA A 294 -11.65 11.97 -11.59
C ALA A 294 -12.69 12.13 -12.71
N PRO A 295 -13.90 12.64 -12.42
CA PRO A 295 -14.93 12.87 -13.45
C PRO A 295 -14.48 13.92 -14.47
N GLU A 296 -15.06 13.85 -15.67
CA GLU A 296 -14.87 14.84 -16.73
C GLU A 296 -15.66 16.13 -16.42
N ILE A 297 -15.31 17.23 -17.10
CA ILE A 297 -15.96 18.53 -16.88
C ILE A 297 -17.48 18.49 -17.11
N ASP A 298 -17.96 17.75 -18.10
CA ASP A 298 -19.39 17.65 -18.39
C ASP A 298 -20.16 16.98 -17.25
N GLU A 299 -19.57 15.97 -16.60
CA GLU A 299 -20.16 15.32 -15.42
C GLU A 299 -20.18 16.27 -14.22
N LEU A 300 -19.13 17.06 -14.02
CA LEU A 300 -19.07 18.08 -12.97
C LEU A 300 -20.12 19.18 -13.19
N LEU A 301 -20.30 19.63 -14.44
CA LEU A 301 -21.30 20.63 -14.80
C LEU A 301 -22.72 20.10 -14.66
N ASP A 302 -23.00 18.87 -15.08
CA ASP A 302 -24.30 18.23 -14.92
C ASP A 302 -24.66 18.04 -13.43
N ALA A 303 -23.69 17.61 -12.62
CA ALA A 303 -23.87 17.52 -11.17
C ALA A 303 -24.20 18.87 -10.51
N THR A 304 -23.62 19.95 -11.02
CA THR A 304 -23.78 21.30 -10.49
C THR A 304 -25.06 21.98 -10.95
N PHE A 305 -25.39 21.90 -12.24
CA PHE A 305 -26.43 22.71 -12.88
C PHE A 305 -27.59 21.89 -13.46
N GLY A 306 -27.52 20.56 -13.47
CA GLY A 306 -28.54 19.68 -14.02
C GLY A 306 -29.73 19.42 -13.09
N GLN A 307 -29.74 20.00 -11.88
CA GLN A 307 -30.76 19.77 -10.84
C GLN A 307 -31.91 20.78 -10.84
#